data_AF-A0A6N8RA28-F1
#
_entry.id   AF-A0A6N8RA28-F1
#
_cell.length_a   1.000
_cell.length_b   1.000
_cell.length_c   1.000
_cell.angle_alpha   90.00
_cell.angle_beta   90.00
_cell.angle_gamma   90.00
#
_symmetry.space_group_name_H-M   'P 1'
#
loop_
_entity.id
_entity.type
_entity.pdbx_description
1 polymer ?
#
loop_
_entity_poly.entity_id
_entity_poly.type
_entity_poly.pdbx_seq_one_letter_code
_entity_poly.pdbx_strand_id
1 'polypeptide(L)'
;EAMIITSALSIQDPRERPMDKQQASDEKHRRFHDKESDFLAFVNLWNYLGEQQKALSSNAFRRLCRTDYLNYLRVREWQDIYTQLRQVVKELGIPVNSEPAEYREIHIALLTGLLSHIGMKDADKQEYTGARNARFSIFPGSGLFKKPPKWVMVAELVETSRLWGRIAARIDPEWVEPVAQHLIKRTYSEPHWERAQGAVMATEKVTVYGLPIVAARKVNYSQIDPALCRELFIRHALVEGDWQTRHAFFRENLKLRAEVEELEHKSRRRDILVDDETLFEFYDQRISHDVISARHFDSWWKKVSRETPDLLNFEKSMLIKEGAEKISKLDYPNFWHQGNLKLRLSYQFEPGADADGVTVHIPLPLLNQVEENGFEWQIPGLRRELVIALIKSLPKPVRRNFVPAPNYAEAFLGRVTPLELPLLDSLERELRRMTGVTVDREDWHWDQVPDHLKITFRVVDDKNKKLKEGRSLQDLKDALKGKVQETLSAVADDGIEQSGLHIWSFGQLPESYEQKRGNYKVKAWPALVD
;
A
#
# COMPACT_ATOMS: atom_id res chain seq x y z
N GLU A 1 -31.84 -35.52 19.92
CA GLU A 1 -32.34 -34.13 20.05
C GLU A 1 -33.07 -33.67 18.79
N ALA A 2 -32.44 -33.73 17.61
CA ALA A 2 -33.10 -33.33 16.36
C ALA A 2 -34.48 -34.00 16.14
N MET A 3 -34.60 -35.32 16.35
CA MET A 3 -35.90 -36.02 16.28
C MET A 3 -36.95 -35.48 17.27
N ILE A 4 -36.54 -35.09 18.48
CA ILE A 4 -37.44 -34.52 19.51
C ILE A 4 -37.98 -33.18 19.02
N ILE A 5 -37.09 -32.35 18.48
CA ILE A 5 -37.42 -31.03 17.95
C ILE A 5 -38.33 -31.18 16.73
N THR A 6 -37.96 -32.01 15.76
CA THR A 6 -38.75 -32.25 14.54
C THR A 6 -40.14 -32.78 14.84
N SER A 7 -40.29 -33.72 15.79
CA SER A 7 -41.62 -34.19 16.19
C SER A 7 -42.43 -33.08 16.89
N ALA A 8 -41.78 -32.21 17.68
CA ALA A 8 -42.47 -31.09 18.32
C ALA A 8 -43.00 -30.08 17.31
N LEU A 9 -42.20 -29.78 16.27
CA LEU A 9 -42.56 -28.85 15.19
C LEU A 9 -43.67 -29.39 14.28
N SER A 10 -43.88 -30.71 14.27
CA SER A 10 -44.92 -31.36 13.45
C SER A 10 -46.32 -31.36 14.07
N ILE A 11 -46.43 -30.93 15.33
CA ILE A 11 -47.69 -30.87 16.06
C ILE A 11 -48.00 -29.45 16.53
N GLN A 12 -49.20 -29.25 17.04
CA GLN A 12 -49.48 -28.04 17.80
C GLN A 12 -48.70 -28.03 19.12
N ASP A 13 -48.17 -26.85 19.51
CA ASP A 13 -47.37 -26.72 20.73
C ASP A 13 -48.13 -27.29 21.95
N PRO A 14 -47.51 -28.20 22.74
CA PRO A 14 -48.13 -28.76 23.94
C PRO A 14 -48.31 -27.72 25.05
N ARG A 15 -47.61 -26.60 25.02
CA ARG A 15 -47.77 -25.50 25.97
C ARG A 15 -49.05 -24.72 25.71
N GLU A 16 -49.89 -24.58 26.73
CA GLU A 16 -51.12 -23.80 26.69
C GLU A 16 -50.91 -22.42 27.31
N ARG A 17 -51.43 -21.39 26.64
CA ARG A 17 -51.37 -20.00 27.12
C ARG A 17 -52.77 -19.38 27.17
N PRO A 18 -53.63 -19.77 28.14
CA PRO A 18 -55.00 -19.24 28.28
C PRO A 18 -55.00 -17.72 28.48
N MET A 19 -55.96 -17.01 27.88
CA MET A 19 -56.01 -15.53 27.94
C MET A 19 -56.16 -14.98 29.35
N ASP A 20 -56.86 -15.69 30.23
CA ASP A 20 -57.09 -15.36 31.64
C ASP A 20 -55.91 -15.71 32.56
N LYS A 21 -54.96 -16.53 32.09
CA LYS A 21 -53.86 -17.08 32.91
C LYS A 21 -52.48 -16.94 32.28
N GLN A 22 -52.31 -15.98 31.37
CA GLN A 22 -51.06 -15.79 30.62
C GLN A 22 -49.82 -15.66 31.53
N GLN A 23 -49.89 -14.87 32.59
CA GLN A 23 -48.74 -14.69 33.51
C GLN A 23 -48.36 -16.00 34.21
N ALA A 24 -49.36 -16.76 34.68
CA ALA A 24 -49.13 -18.01 35.39
C ALA A 24 -48.60 -19.11 34.45
N SER A 25 -49.10 -19.19 33.21
CA SER A 25 -48.56 -20.13 32.21
C SER A 25 -47.14 -19.75 31.80
N ASP A 26 -46.89 -18.45 31.55
CA ASP A 26 -45.57 -17.96 31.13
C ASP A 26 -44.52 -18.21 32.23
N GLU A 27 -44.88 -18.07 33.50
CA GLU A 27 -44.00 -18.39 34.64
C GLU A 27 -43.66 -19.88 34.70
N LYS A 28 -44.64 -20.76 34.49
CA LYS A 28 -44.43 -22.21 34.45
C LYS A 28 -43.56 -22.63 33.27
N HIS A 29 -43.77 -22.04 32.10
CA HIS A 29 -43.04 -22.41 30.88
C HIS A 29 -41.64 -21.83 30.82
N ARG A 30 -41.38 -20.72 31.53
CA ARG A 30 -40.06 -20.07 31.60
C ARG A 30 -38.93 -21.02 32.00
N ARG A 31 -39.20 -22.03 32.83
CA ARG A 31 -38.21 -23.03 33.25
C ARG A 31 -37.62 -23.85 32.08
N PHE A 32 -38.32 -23.89 30.95
CA PHE A 32 -37.86 -24.59 29.75
C PHE A 32 -37.08 -23.68 28.79
N HIS A 33 -37.15 -22.36 28.97
CA HIS A 33 -36.53 -21.43 28.05
C HIS A 33 -35.02 -21.60 28.04
N ASP A 34 -34.47 -21.74 26.85
CA ASP A 34 -33.05 -21.54 26.63
C ASP A 34 -32.81 -20.09 26.18
N LYS A 35 -31.66 -19.52 26.57
CA LYS A 35 -31.35 -18.11 26.30
C LYS A 35 -31.01 -17.85 24.84
N GLU A 36 -30.63 -18.88 24.09
CA GLU A 36 -30.13 -18.79 22.73
C GLU A 36 -30.94 -19.63 21.73
N SER A 37 -31.88 -20.48 22.17
CA SER A 37 -32.65 -21.36 21.28
C SER A 37 -34.03 -21.76 21.79
N ASP A 38 -35.09 -21.32 21.11
CA ASP A 38 -36.44 -21.84 21.33
C ASP A 38 -36.56 -23.32 20.92
N PHE A 39 -35.68 -23.83 20.04
CA PHE A 39 -35.64 -25.25 19.70
C PHE A 39 -35.19 -26.09 20.89
N LEU A 40 -34.18 -25.63 21.64
CA LEU A 40 -33.74 -26.32 22.87
C LEU A 40 -34.78 -26.26 23.98
N ALA A 41 -35.71 -25.29 23.95
CA ALA A 41 -36.82 -25.29 24.89
C ALA A 41 -37.73 -26.53 24.76
N PHE A 42 -37.86 -27.09 23.55
CA PHE A 42 -38.53 -28.38 23.37
C PHE A 42 -37.72 -29.54 23.95
N VAL A 43 -36.40 -29.54 23.81
CA VAL A 43 -35.54 -30.57 24.41
C VAL A 43 -35.64 -30.52 25.94
N ASN A 44 -35.60 -29.33 26.53
CA ASN A 44 -35.77 -29.12 27.97
C ASN A 44 -37.14 -29.60 28.47
N LEU A 45 -38.21 -29.25 27.75
CA LEU A 45 -39.56 -29.70 28.06
C LEU A 45 -39.68 -31.22 27.96
N TRP A 46 -39.11 -31.83 26.91
CA TRP A 46 -39.11 -33.27 26.69
C TRP A 46 -38.42 -34.02 27.84
N ASN A 47 -37.23 -33.57 28.23
CA ASN A 47 -36.47 -34.17 29.33
C ASN A 47 -37.24 -34.09 30.65
N TYR A 48 -37.79 -32.91 30.95
CA TYR A 48 -38.65 -32.71 32.13
C TYR A 48 -39.85 -33.66 32.12
N LEU A 49 -40.58 -33.75 31.01
CA LEU A 49 -41.74 -34.65 30.89
C LEU A 49 -41.34 -36.11 31.09
N GLY A 50 -40.21 -36.53 30.53
CA GLY A 50 -39.66 -37.87 30.70
C GLY A 50 -39.30 -38.20 32.16
N GLU A 51 -38.69 -37.26 32.89
CA GLU A 51 -38.40 -37.41 34.31
C GLU A 51 -39.67 -37.54 35.15
N GLN A 52 -40.64 -36.63 34.93
CA GLN A 52 -41.88 -36.62 35.68
C GLN A 52 -42.75 -37.85 35.40
N GLN A 53 -42.76 -38.35 34.17
CA GLN A 53 -43.51 -39.55 33.80
C GLN A 53 -42.91 -40.83 34.40
N LYS A 54 -41.59 -40.87 34.66
CA LYS A 54 -40.94 -41.95 35.40
C LYS A 54 -41.23 -41.88 36.91
N ALA A 55 -41.32 -40.67 37.46
CA ALA A 55 -41.50 -40.45 38.90
C ALA A 55 -42.96 -40.54 39.36
N LEU A 56 -43.93 -40.25 38.50
CA LEU A 56 -45.35 -40.12 38.85
C LEU A 56 -46.22 -41.24 38.27
N SER A 57 -47.33 -41.54 38.93
CA SER A 57 -48.38 -42.39 38.34
C SER A 57 -49.06 -41.67 37.17
N SER A 58 -49.66 -42.44 36.25
CA SER A 58 -50.34 -41.89 35.05
C SER A 58 -51.35 -40.78 35.39
N ASN A 59 -52.18 -40.97 36.42
CA ASN A 59 -53.14 -39.97 36.87
C ASN A 59 -52.47 -38.72 37.47
N ALA A 60 -51.39 -38.91 38.25
CA ALA A 60 -50.64 -37.79 38.83
C ALA A 60 -49.91 -36.97 37.75
N PHE A 61 -49.34 -37.63 36.74
CA PHE A 61 -48.69 -36.99 35.60
C PHE A 61 -49.68 -36.20 34.73
N ARG A 62 -50.87 -36.75 34.46
CA ARG A 62 -51.93 -36.02 33.74
C ARG A 62 -52.37 -34.76 34.50
N ARG A 63 -52.49 -34.85 35.83
CA ARG A 63 -52.78 -33.69 36.68
C ARG A 63 -51.64 -32.67 36.67
N LEU A 64 -50.38 -33.12 36.71
CA LEU A 64 -49.21 -32.25 36.59
C LEU A 64 -49.24 -31.46 35.27
N CYS A 65 -49.48 -32.13 34.14
CA CYS A 65 -49.60 -31.47 32.83
C CYS A 65 -50.62 -30.34 32.89
N ARG A 66 -51.81 -30.58 33.46
CA ARG A 66 -52.85 -29.55 33.63
C ARG A 66 -52.40 -28.40 34.54
N THR A 67 -51.74 -28.69 35.66
CA THR A 67 -51.23 -27.67 36.60
C THR A 67 -50.16 -26.78 35.98
N ASP A 68 -49.34 -27.35 35.11
CA ASP A 68 -48.23 -26.65 34.45
C ASP A 68 -48.60 -26.13 33.05
N TYR A 69 -49.90 -26.03 32.76
CA TYR A 69 -50.44 -25.51 31.50
C TYR A 69 -49.89 -26.24 30.27
N LEU A 70 -49.88 -27.58 30.33
CA LEU A 70 -49.49 -28.47 29.24
C LEU A 70 -50.68 -29.33 28.82
N ASN A 71 -50.95 -29.37 27.52
CA ASN A 71 -51.98 -30.21 26.95
C ASN A 71 -51.51 -31.67 26.92
N TYR A 72 -52.08 -32.51 27.80
CA TYR A 72 -51.69 -33.92 27.92
C TYR A 72 -51.84 -34.71 26.61
N LEU A 73 -52.86 -34.43 25.79
CA LEU A 73 -53.07 -35.14 24.54
C LEU A 73 -51.98 -34.80 23.51
N ARG A 74 -51.58 -33.53 23.43
CA ARG A 74 -50.46 -33.11 22.55
C ARG A 74 -49.11 -33.65 23.04
N VAL A 75 -48.91 -33.75 24.36
CA VAL A 75 -47.72 -34.43 24.91
C VAL A 75 -47.67 -35.89 24.48
N ARG A 76 -48.80 -36.60 24.55
CA ARG A 76 -48.93 -37.99 24.08
C ARG A 76 -48.65 -38.09 22.57
N GLU A 77 -49.28 -37.23 21.78
CA GLU A 77 -49.07 -37.15 20.33
C GLU A 77 -47.60 -36.91 19.98
N TRP A 78 -46.94 -35.98 20.68
CA TRP A 78 -45.51 -35.71 20.50
C TRP A 78 -44.64 -36.95 20.75
N GLN A 79 -44.93 -37.69 21.83
CA GLN A 79 -44.22 -38.92 22.19
C GLN A 79 -44.44 -40.03 21.15
N ASP A 80 -45.67 -40.14 20.65
CA ASP A 80 -46.05 -41.13 19.65
C ASP A 80 -45.35 -40.84 18.30
N ILE A 81 -45.33 -39.58 17.85
CA ILE A 81 -44.60 -39.17 16.62
C ILE A 81 -43.09 -39.34 16.77
N TYR A 82 -42.50 -38.98 17.92
CA TYR A 82 -41.08 -39.24 18.16
C TYR A 82 -40.75 -40.73 18.05
N THR A 83 -41.61 -41.60 18.58
CA THR A 83 -41.43 -43.06 18.53
C THR A 83 -41.49 -43.56 17.07
N GLN A 84 -42.44 -43.05 16.28
CA GLN A 84 -42.54 -43.37 14.84
C GLN A 84 -41.29 -42.90 14.08
N LEU A 85 -40.85 -41.66 14.29
CA LEU A 85 -39.63 -41.13 13.66
C LEU A 85 -38.40 -41.97 14.03
N ARG A 86 -38.26 -42.36 15.30
CA ARG A 86 -37.15 -43.18 15.76
C ARG A 86 -37.16 -44.57 15.12
N GLN A 87 -38.33 -45.16 14.88
CA GLN A 87 -38.45 -46.43 14.17
C GLN A 87 -37.95 -46.30 12.72
N VAL A 88 -38.42 -45.28 12.00
CA VAL A 88 -38.00 -45.01 10.62
C VAL A 88 -36.48 -44.75 10.53
N VAL A 89 -35.92 -43.92 11.42
CA VAL A 89 -34.47 -43.63 11.47
C VAL A 89 -33.66 -44.91 11.70
N LYS A 90 -34.15 -45.81 12.56
CA LYS A 90 -33.52 -47.12 12.83
C LYS A 90 -33.62 -48.05 11.63
N GLU A 91 -34.75 -48.11 10.94
CA GLU A 91 -34.95 -48.90 9.72
C GLU A 91 -34.04 -48.44 8.58
N LEU A 92 -33.80 -47.13 8.46
CA LEU A 92 -32.86 -46.54 7.52
C LEU A 92 -31.39 -46.75 7.89
N GLY A 93 -31.10 -47.37 9.04
CA GLY A 93 -29.73 -47.61 9.51
C GLY A 93 -28.99 -46.35 9.94
N ILE A 94 -29.70 -45.25 10.21
CA ILE A 94 -29.10 -43.99 10.64
C ILE A 94 -28.74 -44.11 12.13
N PRO A 95 -27.46 -43.90 12.52
CA PRO A 95 -27.05 -44.00 13.91
C PRO A 95 -27.72 -42.92 14.76
N VAL A 96 -28.17 -43.31 15.96
CA VAL A 96 -28.74 -42.40 16.95
C VAL A 96 -27.73 -42.21 18.07
N ASN A 97 -27.41 -40.95 18.38
CA ASN A 97 -26.46 -40.62 19.43
C ASN A 97 -26.93 -41.15 20.81
N SER A 98 -25.96 -41.63 21.60
CA SER A 98 -26.16 -42.06 22.99
C SER A 98 -25.92 -40.94 24.00
N GLU A 99 -25.19 -39.89 23.59
CA GLU A 99 -24.83 -38.74 24.41
C GLU A 99 -25.48 -37.47 23.87
N PRO A 100 -25.78 -36.47 24.74
CA PRO A 100 -26.32 -35.20 24.32
C PRO A 100 -25.42 -34.50 23.30
N ALA A 101 -26.02 -34.01 22.21
CA ALA A 101 -25.29 -33.23 21.23
C ALA A 101 -25.02 -31.80 21.72
N GLU A 102 -23.87 -31.27 21.34
CA GLU A 102 -23.49 -29.88 21.57
C GLU A 102 -24.41 -28.90 20.81
N TYR A 103 -24.49 -27.65 21.28
CA TYR A 103 -25.41 -26.64 20.74
C TYR A 103 -25.26 -26.50 19.21
N ARG A 104 -24.02 -26.36 18.74
CA ARG A 104 -23.71 -26.10 17.34
C ARG A 104 -24.19 -27.24 16.44
N GLU A 105 -24.00 -28.49 16.85
CA GLU A 105 -24.27 -29.69 16.09
C GLU A 105 -25.78 -29.88 15.88
N ILE A 106 -26.58 -29.60 16.92
CA ILE A 106 -28.04 -29.60 16.83
C ILE A 106 -28.50 -28.54 15.82
N HIS A 107 -27.98 -27.33 15.91
CA HIS A 107 -28.41 -26.23 15.05
C HIS A 107 -27.91 -26.36 13.60
N ILE A 108 -26.72 -26.94 13.37
CA ILE A 108 -26.26 -27.30 12.02
C ILE A 108 -27.18 -28.35 11.40
N ALA A 109 -27.57 -29.38 12.15
CA ALA A 109 -28.51 -30.39 11.66
C ALA A 109 -29.84 -29.76 11.25
N LEU A 110 -30.39 -28.85 12.06
CA LEU A 110 -31.61 -28.10 11.74
C LEU A 110 -31.43 -27.15 10.54
N LEU A 111 -30.28 -26.47 10.45
CA LEU A 111 -29.97 -25.54 9.36
C LEU A 111 -30.05 -26.21 8.00
N THR A 112 -29.67 -27.50 7.87
CA THR A 112 -29.75 -28.22 6.59
C THR A 112 -31.16 -28.21 5.98
N GLY A 113 -32.22 -28.17 6.79
CA GLY A 113 -33.61 -28.07 6.35
C GLY A 113 -34.20 -26.64 6.40
N LEU A 114 -33.50 -25.70 7.04
CA LEU A 114 -34.02 -24.35 7.36
C LEU A 114 -33.17 -23.22 6.75
N LEU A 115 -32.39 -23.50 5.70
CA LEU A 115 -31.54 -22.49 5.03
C LEU A 115 -32.32 -21.27 4.49
N SER A 116 -33.59 -21.43 4.11
CA SER A 116 -34.46 -20.33 3.69
C SER A 116 -35.03 -19.52 4.85
N HIS A 117 -34.87 -19.98 6.09
CA HIS A 117 -35.45 -19.37 7.29
C HIS A 117 -34.37 -18.75 8.19
N ILE A 118 -33.21 -18.41 7.62
CA ILE A 118 -32.19 -17.63 8.31
C ILE A 118 -32.46 -16.13 8.18
N GLY A 119 -32.01 -15.35 9.15
CA GLY A 119 -32.11 -13.90 9.14
C GLY A 119 -30.88 -13.22 9.75
N MET A 120 -30.48 -12.11 9.14
CA MET A 120 -29.48 -11.19 9.64
C MET A 120 -30.16 -9.94 10.20
N LYS A 121 -29.90 -9.62 11.46
CA LYS A 121 -30.46 -8.47 12.14
C LYS A 121 -29.97 -7.18 11.49
N ASP A 122 -30.89 -6.25 11.26
CA ASP A 122 -30.58 -4.89 10.85
C ASP A 122 -29.87 -4.14 12.00
N ALA A 123 -28.96 -3.22 11.68
CA ALA A 123 -28.19 -2.49 12.70
C ALA A 123 -29.07 -1.49 13.46
N ASP A 124 -30.03 -0.89 12.76
CA ASP A 124 -30.81 0.24 13.27
C ASP A 124 -32.24 -0.14 13.67
N LYS A 125 -32.68 -1.36 13.32
CA LYS A 125 -34.06 -1.83 13.53
C LYS A 125 -34.10 -3.14 14.32
N GLN A 126 -35.18 -3.36 15.06
CA GLN A 126 -35.50 -4.67 15.67
C GLN A 126 -36.16 -5.62 14.65
N GLU A 127 -35.52 -5.73 13.48
CA GLU A 127 -35.98 -6.48 12.33
C GLU A 127 -34.80 -7.23 11.70
N TYR A 128 -35.11 -8.35 11.07
CA TYR A 128 -34.19 -9.20 10.35
C TYR A 128 -34.44 -9.11 8.86
N THR A 129 -33.37 -9.05 8.08
CA THR A 129 -33.39 -9.39 6.67
C THR A 129 -33.21 -10.89 6.55
N GLY A 130 -34.22 -11.57 6.01
CA GLY A 130 -34.23 -13.00 5.74
C GLY A 130 -33.92 -13.33 4.28
N ALA A 131 -33.98 -14.62 3.96
CA ALA A 131 -33.83 -15.09 2.59
C ALA A 131 -34.76 -14.34 1.63
N ARG A 132 -34.26 -14.03 0.43
CA ARG A 132 -35.00 -13.32 -0.62
C ARG A 132 -35.53 -11.94 -0.17
N ASN A 133 -34.78 -11.28 0.71
CA ASN A 133 -35.11 -9.97 1.28
C ASN A 133 -36.40 -9.91 2.11
N ALA A 134 -36.90 -11.05 2.60
CA ALA A 134 -37.99 -11.07 3.56
C ALA A 134 -37.62 -10.24 4.79
N ARG A 135 -38.58 -9.50 5.36
CA ARG A 135 -38.36 -8.66 6.54
C ARG A 135 -39.22 -9.18 7.68
N PHE A 136 -38.60 -9.63 8.77
CA PHE A 136 -39.32 -10.24 9.88
C PHE A 136 -38.78 -9.82 11.25
N SER A 137 -39.62 -9.87 12.28
CA SER A 137 -39.21 -9.71 13.68
C SER A 137 -39.31 -11.05 14.41
N ILE A 138 -38.49 -11.27 15.44
CA ILE A 138 -38.65 -12.43 16.32
C ILE A 138 -39.97 -12.30 17.08
N PHE A 139 -40.74 -13.39 17.16
CA PHE A 139 -42.01 -13.42 17.89
C PHE A 139 -41.83 -13.06 19.38
N PRO A 140 -42.70 -12.21 19.99
CA PRO A 140 -42.53 -11.76 21.38
C PRO A 140 -42.48 -12.86 22.44
N GLY A 141 -43.02 -14.04 22.14
CA GLY A 141 -42.96 -15.22 23.02
C GLY A 141 -41.62 -15.95 23.03
N SER A 142 -40.69 -15.61 22.13
CA SER A 142 -39.36 -16.21 22.04
C SER A 142 -38.47 -15.81 23.22
N GLY A 143 -37.61 -16.73 23.67
CA GLY A 143 -36.54 -16.42 24.63
C GLY A 143 -35.56 -15.36 24.11
N LEU A 144 -35.43 -15.24 22.79
CA LEU A 144 -34.50 -14.34 22.12
C LEU A 144 -35.07 -12.93 21.91
N PHE A 145 -36.37 -12.70 22.17
CA PHE A 145 -37.04 -11.44 21.84
C PHE A 145 -36.43 -10.22 22.53
N LYS A 146 -36.04 -10.34 23.80
CA LYS A 146 -35.47 -9.23 24.58
C LYS A 146 -34.02 -8.92 24.21
N LYS A 147 -33.26 -9.93 23.78
CA LYS A 147 -31.84 -9.81 23.38
C LYS A 147 -31.61 -10.51 22.03
N PRO A 148 -32.16 -9.94 20.93
CA PRO A 148 -32.12 -10.58 19.63
C PRO A 148 -30.68 -10.61 19.08
N PRO A 149 -30.13 -11.80 18.74
CA PRO A 149 -28.76 -11.95 18.25
C PRO A 149 -28.61 -11.48 16.81
N LYS A 150 -27.38 -11.28 16.34
CA LYS A 150 -27.10 -10.76 14.99
C LYS A 150 -27.60 -11.68 13.89
N TRP A 151 -27.52 -12.99 14.09
CA TRP A 151 -27.96 -14.00 13.13
C TRP A 151 -28.87 -15.00 13.82
N VAL A 152 -29.96 -15.35 13.14
CA VAL A 152 -30.93 -16.33 13.61
C VAL A 152 -31.32 -17.31 12.52
N MET A 153 -31.75 -18.48 12.95
CA MET A 153 -32.63 -19.38 12.19
C MET A 153 -33.98 -19.42 12.89
N VAL A 154 -35.07 -19.53 12.13
CA VAL A 154 -36.43 -19.72 12.67
C VAL A 154 -37.07 -20.98 12.08
N ALA A 155 -37.95 -21.63 12.84
CA ALA A 155 -38.67 -22.80 12.31
C ALA A 155 -39.69 -22.38 11.26
N GLU A 156 -40.39 -21.26 11.48
CA GLU A 156 -41.46 -20.78 10.61
C GLU A 156 -41.50 -19.25 10.53
N LEU A 157 -41.97 -18.75 9.39
CA LEU A 157 -42.28 -17.35 9.15
C LEU A 157 -43.79 -17.20 8.96
N VAL A 158 -44.45 -16.48 9.87
CA VAL A 158 -45.92 -16.36 9.91
C VAL A 158 -46.33 -14.90 9.84
N GLU A 159 -47.16 -14.56 8.87
CA GLU A 159 -47.67 -13.21 8.69
C GLU A 159 -48.98 -13.01 9.47
N THR A 160 -48.99 -12.00 10.35
CA THR A 160 -50.21 -11.57 11.05
C THR A 160 -50.37 -10.05 10.95
N SER A 161 -49.86 -9.29 11.92
CA SER A 161 -49.71 -7.83 11.84
C SER A 161 -48.43 -7.39 11.12
N ARG A 162 -47.43 -8.26 11.13
CA ARG A 162 -46.18 -8.22 10.38
C ARG A 162 -45.68 -9.65 10.24
N LEU A 163 -44.62 -9.86 9.47
CA LEU A 163 -43.98 -11.16 9.38
C LEU A 163 -43.22 -11.47 10.68
N TRP A 164 -43.59 -12.56 11.35
CA TRP A 164 -42.97 -13.02 12.58
C TRP A 164 -42.17 -14.29 12.34
N GLY A 165 -40.91 -14.28 12.76
CA GLY A 165 -40.11 -15.50 12.90
C GLY A 165 -40.43 -16.17 14.23
N ARG A 166 -40.99 -17.38 14.18
CA ARG A 166 -41.34 -18.16 15.38
C ARG A 166 -40.37 -19.30 15.57
N ILE A 167 -40.09 -19.61 16.84
CA ILE A 167 -39.15 -20.65 17.26
C ILE A 167 -37.76 -20.33 16.70
N ALA A 168 -37.09 -19.38 17.35
CA ALA A 168 -35.82 -18.83 16.90
C ALA A 168 -34.63 -19.45 17.63
N ALA A 169 -33.49 -19.53 16.95
CA ALA A 169 -32.20 -19.80 17.57
C ALA A 169 -31.10 -18.91 17.01
N ARG A 170 -30.14 -18.57 17.86
CA ARG A 170 -28.87 -17.96 17.46
C ARG A 170 -28.11 -18.93 16.56
N ILE A 171 -27.58 -18.41 15.46
CA ILE A 171 -26.62 -19.14 14.63
C ILE A 171 -25.40 -18.27 14.36
N ASP A 172 -24.28 -18.89 14.00
CA ASP A 172 -23.16 -18.18 13.40
C ASP A 172 -23.18 -18.37 11.87
N PRO A 173 -22.92 -17.32 11.08
CA PRO A 173 -23.02 -17.38 9.62
C PRO A 173 -22.03 -18.37 8.99
N GLU A 174 -20.91 -18.63 9.65
CA GLU A 174 -19.91 -19.64 9.26
C GLU A 174 -20.48 -21.07 9.26
N TRP A 175 -21.55 -21.34 10.00
CA TRP A 175 -22.22 -22.65 10.00
C TRP A 175 -23.00 -22.89 8.71
N VAL A 176 -23.38 -21.81 8.02
CA VAL A 176 -24.25 -21.86 6.84
C VAL A 176 -23.47 -22.26 5.59
N GLU A 177 -22.24 -21.74 5.41
CA GLU A 177 -21.45 -21.97 4.19
C GLU A 177 -21.22 -23.47 3.88
N PRO A 178 -20.82 -24.35 4.85
CA PRO A 178 -20.58 -25.76 4.57
C PRO A 178 -21.83 -26.54 4.16
N VAL A 179 -23.00 -26.21 4.71
CA VAL A 179 -24.26 -26.92 4.42
C VAL A 179 -25.02 -26.31 3.22
N ALA A 180 -24.66 -25.10 2.80
CA ALA A 180 -25.31 -24.37 1.71
C ALA A 180 -24.46 -24.29 0.43
N GLN A 181 -23.42 -25.12 0.27
CA GLN A 181 -22.51 -25.05 -0.89
C GLN A 181 -23.21 -25.06 -2.26
N HIS A 182 -24.35 -25.75 -2.36
CA HIS A 182 -25.17 -25.87 -3.56
C HIS A 182 -26.08 -24.64 -3.83
N LEU A 183 -26.18 -23.70 -2.89
CA LEU A 183 -27.05 -22.52 -2.95
C LEU A 183 -26.29 -21.19 -2.91
N ILE A 184 -25.03 -21.23 -2.49
CA ILE A 184 -24.25 -20.00 -2.32
C ILE A 184 -23.82 -19.41 -3.65
N LYS A 185 -23.75 -18.08 -3.70
CA LYS A 185 -23.16 -17.32 -4.79
C LYS A 185 -21.89 -16.64 -4.30
N ARG A 186 -20.81 -16.81 -5.05
CA ARG A 186 -19.51 -16.18 -4.80
C ARG A 186 -19.34 -15.00 -5.75
N THR A 187 -18.83 -13.90 -5.23
CA THR A 187 -18.44 -12.74 -6.01
C THR A 187 -17.07 -12.31 -5.54
N TYR A 188 -16.20 -11.97 -6.50
CA TYR A 188 -14.84 -11.54 -6.25
C TYR A 188 -14.70 -10.08 -6.65
N SER A 189 -13.96 -9.31 -5.86
CA SER A 189 -13.67 -7.90 -6.12
C SER A 189 -12.23 -7.56 -5.77
N GLU A 190 -11.75 -6.43 -6.31
CA GLU A 190 -10.43 -5.87 -6.02
C GLU A 190 -9.28 -6.87 -6.24
N PRO A 191 -9.17 -7.52 -7.42
CA PRO A 191 -7.99 -8.32 -7.72
C PRO A 191 -6.76 -7.42 -7.73
N HIS A 192 -5.77 -7.73 -6.89
CA HIS A 192 -4.55 -6.95 -6.76
C HIS A 192 -3.35 -7.85 -6.52
N TRP A 193 -2.19 -7.43 -7.02
CA TRP A 193 -0.93 -8.05 -6.65
C TRP A 193 -0.62 -7.80 -5.17
N GLU A 194 -0.25 -8.85 -4.44
CA GLU A 194 0.26 -8.72 -3.08
C GLU A 194 1.68 -9.27 -2.98
N ARG A 195 2.64 -8.35 -2.88
CA ARG A 195 4.08 -8.66 -2.73
C ARG A 195 4.37 -9.73 -1.67
N ALA A 196 3.73 -9.64 -0.50
CA ALA A 196 3.98 -10.55 0.61
C ALA A 196 3.57 -12.01 0.31
N GLN A 197 2.51 -12.20 -0.49
CA GLN A 197 2.07 -13.53 -0.92
C GLN A 197 2.72 -13.96 -2.24
N GLY A 198 3.26 -13.01 -3.01
CA GLY A 198 3.80 -13.27 -4.34
C GLY A 198 2.74 -13.79 -5.31
N ALA A 199 1.50 -13.36 -5.14
CA ALA A 199 0.34 -13.78 -5.93
C ALA A 199 -0.72 -12.68 -5.96
N VAL A 200 -1.64 -12.79 -6.93
CA VAL A 200 -2.83 -11.94 -6.97
C VAL A 200 -3.86 -12.43 -5.96
N MET A 201 -4.32 -11.51 -5.13
CA MET A 201 -5.32 -11.71 -4.10
C MET A 201 -6.58 -10.93 -4.45
N ALA A 202 -7.72 -11.41 -3.99
CA ALA A 202 -9.00 -10.74 -4.16
C ALA A 202 -9.85 -10.85 -2.88
N THR A 203 -10.84 -9.98 -2.79
CA THR A 203 -11.87 -10.06 -1.75
C THR A 203 -13.03 -10.90 -2.27
N GLU A 204 -13.33 -12.00 -1.58
CA GLU A 204 -14.48 -12.85 -1.84
C GLU A 204 -15.65 -12.49 -0.92
N LYS A 205 -16.82 -12.31 -1.52
CA LYS A 205 -18.11 -12.20 -0.84
C LYS A 205 -18.94 -13.44 -1.16
N VAL A 206 -19.48 -14.09 -0.12
CA VAL A 206 -20.35 -15.25 -0.26
C VAL A 206 -21.74 -14.90 0.23
N THR A 207 -22.74 -15.14 -0.61
CA THR A 207 -24.14 -14.91 -0.29
C THR A 207 -24.97 -16.18 -0.43
N VAL A 208 -26.00 -16.31 0.40
CA VAL A 208 -27.04 -17.34 0.26
C VAL A 208 -28.39 -16.66 0.31
N TYR A 209 -29.24 -16.88 -0.70
CA TYR A 209 -30.54 -16.21 -0.82
C TYR A 209 -30.51 -14.68 -0.66
N GLY A 210 -29.41 -14.02 -1.06
CA GLY A 210 -29.22 -12.57 -0.93
C GLY A 210 -28.60 -12.11 0.39
N LEU A 211 -28.44 -13.00 1.38
CA LEU A 211 -27.81 -12.67 2.66
C LEU A 211 -26.29 -12.90 2.61
N PRO A 212 -25.47 -11.93 3.06
CA PRO A 212 -24.01 -12.04 3.05
C PRO A 212 -23.51 -12.86 4.25
N ILE A 213 -23.31 -14.16 4.05
CA ILE A 213 -22.75 -15.05 5.08
C ILE A 213 -21.24 -14.91 5.22
N VAL A 214 -20.55 -14.50 4.15
CA VAL A 214 -19.17 -14.03 4.18
C VAL A 214 -19.15 -12.65 3.54
N ALA A 215 -18.87 -11.62 4.34
CA ALA A 215 -18.88 -10.24 3.88
C ALA A 215 -17.65 -9.91 3.03
N ALA A 216 -16.47 -10.30 3.51
CA ALA A 216 -15.19 -10.11 2.84
C ALA A 216 -14.20 -11.15 3.37
N ARG A 217 -13.77 -12.08 2.52
CA ARG A 217 -12.71 -13.05 2.80
C ARG A 217 -11.62 -12.91 1.76
N LYS A 218 -10.39 -12.74 2.19
CA LYS A 218 -9.24 -12.70 1.29
C LYS A 218 -8.99 -14.08 0.70
N VAL A 219 -8.89 -14.17 -0.63
CA VAL A 219 -8.65 -15.42 -1.36
C VAL A 219 -7.56 -15.26 -2.41
N ASN A 220 -6.89 -16.35 -2.74
CA ASN A 220 -5.97 -16.39 -3.86
C ASN A 220 -6.77 -16.40 -5.18
N TYR A 221 -6.45 -15.48 -6.08
CA TYR A 221 -7.23 -15.27 -7.30
C TYR A 221 -6.79 -16.15 -8.48
N SER A 222 -5.70 -16.91 -8.32
CA SER A 222 -5.06 -17.72 -9.38
C SER A 222 -6.00 -18.75 -10.02
N GLN A 223 -6.96 -19.28 -9.27
CA GLN A 223 -7.91 -20.29 -9.77
C GLN A 223 -9.18 -19.67 -10.38
N ILE A 224 -9.40 -18.37 -10.16
CA ILE A 224 -10.60 -17.67 -10.62
C ILE A 224 -10.35 -17.03 -11.99
N ASP A 225 -9.25 -16.30 -12.13
CA ASP A 225 -8.84 -15.69 -13.40
C ASP A 225 -7.31 -15.74 -13.56
N PRO A 226 -6.77 -16.85 -14.11
CA PRO A 226 -5.34 -17.01 -14.32
C PRO A 226 -4.75 -15.94 -15.26
N ALA A 227 -5.51 -15.48 -16.25
CA ALA A 227 -5.05 -14.52 -17.24
C ALA A 227 -4.83 -13.14 -16.61
N LEU A 228 -5.80 -12.66 -15.82
CA LEU A 228 -5.61 -11.42 -15.05
C LEU A 228 -4.49 -11.56 -14.03
N CYS A 229 -4.36 -12.73 -13.39
CA CYS A 229 -3.26 -12.99 -12.45
C CYS A 229 -1.89 -12.82 -13.09
N ARG A 230 -1.72 -13.33 -14.32
CA ARG A 230 -0.50 -13.15 -15.11
C ARG A 230 -0.23 -11.67 -15.39
N GLU A 231 -1.22 -10.97 -15.91
CA GLU A 231 -1.08 -9.56 -16.28
C GLU A 231 -0.61 -8.73 -15.08
N LEU A 232 -1.31 -8.86 -13.95
CA LEU A 232 -0.98 -8.15 -12.72
C LEU A 232 0.38 -8.57 -12.15
N PHE A 233 0.76 -9.85 -12.27
CA PHE A 233 2.10 -10.30 -11.89
C PHE A 233 3.18 -9.61 -12.74
N ILE A 234 3.05 -9.59 -14.07
CA ILE A 234 4.05 -8.94 -14.92
C ILE A 234 4.10 -7.44 -14.63
N ARG A 235 2.94 -6.77 -14.61
CA ARG A 235 2.87 -5.31 -14.44
C ARG A 235 3.40 -4.88 -13.07
N HIS A 236 2.90 -5.43 -11.98
CA HIS A 236 3.31 -4.98 -10.64
C HIS A 236 4.63 -5.60 -10.19
N ALA A 237 4.82 -6.90 -10.36
CA ALA A 237 5.99 -7.58 -9.82
C ALA A 237 7.25 -7.31 -10.66
N LEU A 238 7.15 -7.42 -11.99
CA LEU A 238 8.30 -7.32 -12.89
C LEU A 238 8.54 -5.91 -13.42
N VAL A 239 7.48 -5.20 -13.83
CA VAL A 239 7.59 -3.86 -14.41
C VAL A 239 7.65 -2.79 -13.33
N GLU A 240 6.75 -2.74 -12.36
CA GLU A 240 6.84 -1.74 -11.28
C GLU A 240 7.93 -2.09 -10.23
N GLY A 241 8.38 -3.34 -10.22
CA GLY A 241 9.41 -3.81 -9.32
C GLY A 241 8.91 -4.15 -7.92
N ASP A 242 7.59 -4.32 -7.73
CA ASP A 242 6.99 -4.71 -6.45
C ASP A 242 7.13 -6.22 -6.19
N TRP A 243 8.37 -6.71 -6.24
CA TRP A 243 8.67 -8.12 -6.06
C TRP A 243 9.93 -8.32 -5.23
N GLN A 244 9.81 -9.12 -4.17
CA GLN A 244 10.94 -9.51 -3.35
C GLN A 244 11.51 -10.84 -3.85
N THR A 245 12.57 -10.77 -4.65
CA THR A 245 13.23 -11.96 -5.20
C THR A 245 14.75 -11.88 -5.10
N ARG A 246 15.41 -13.02 -5.32
CA ARG A 246 16.88 -13.17 -5.38
C ARG A 246 17.40 -13.39 -6.80
N HIS A 247 16.55 -13.28 -7.82
CA HIS A 247 16.96 -13.46 -9.21
C HIS A 247 17.93 -12.36 -9.65
N ALA A 248 19.04 -12.77 -10.27
CA ALA A 248 20.10 -11.86 -10.69
C ALA A 248 19.62 -10.88 -11.77
N PHE A 249 18.95 -11.38 -12.83
CA PHE A 249 18.42 -10.57 -13.92
C PHE A 249 17.54 -9.42 -13.41
N PHE A 250 16.69 -9.69 -12.42
CA PHE A 250 15.74 -8.70 -11.91
C PHE A 250 16.47 -7.53 -11.24
N ARG A 251 17.51 -7.81 -10.44
CA ARG A 251 18.34 -6.77 -9.83
C ARG A 251 19.11 -5.97 -10.88
N GLU A 252 19.61 -6.63 -11.92
CA GLU A 252 20.35 -5.99 -13.02
C GLU A 252 19.44 -5.10 -13.86
N ASN A 253 18.23 -5.56 -14.18
CA ASN A 253 17.20 -4.81 -14.88
C ASN A 253 16.76 -3.56 -14.10
N LEU A 254 16.48 -3.69 -12.80
CA LEU A 254 16.13 -2.54 -11.95
C LEU A 254 17.28 -1.52 -11.88
N LYS A 255 18.52 -2.00 -11.78
CA LYS A 255 19.69 -1.12 -11.81
C LYS A 255 19.80 -0.38 -13.15
N LEU A 256 19.61 -1.08 -14.27
CA LEU A 256 19.70 -0.47 -15.60
C LEU A 256 18.60 0.57 -15.82
N ARG A 257 17.37 0.30 -15.37
CA ARG A 257 16.27 1.27 -15.39
C ARG A 257 16.59 2.52 -14.57
N ALA A 258 17.06 2.35 -13.34
CA ALA A 258 17.49 3.48 -12.51
C ALA A 258 18.62 4.29 -13.16
N GLU A 259 19.56 3.65 -13.86
CA GLU A 259 20.60 4.36 -14.63
C GLU A 259 20.04 5.16 -15.81
N VAL A 260 18.98 4.69 -16.48
CA VAL A 260 18.31 5.41 -17.57
C VAL A 260 17.44 6.54 -17.05
N GLU A 261 16.69 6.32 -15.97
CA GLU A 261 15.94 7.38 -15.26
C GLU A 261 16.87 8.52 -14.80
N GLU A 262 18.04 8.18 -14.26
CA GLU A 262 19.04 9.19 -13.88
C GLU A 262 19.53 9.99 -15.10
N LEU A 263 19.63 9.34 -16.27
CA LEU A 263 19.96 10.03 -17.53
C LEU A 263 18.82 10.95 -18.01
N GLU A 264 17.54 10.59 -17.82
CA GLU A 264 16.40 11.47 -18.12
C GLU A 264 16.45 12.75 -17.30
N HIS A 265 16.68 12.61 -15.99
CA HIS A 265 16.80 13.74 -15.07
C HIS A 265 17.98 14.63 -15.42
N LYS A 266 19.13 14.02 -15.75
CA LYS A 266 20.35 14.73 -16.18
C LYS A 266 20.12 15.52 -17.47
N SER A 267 19.57 14.87 -18.48
CA SER A 267 19.37 15.44 -19.81
C SER A 267 18.12 16.32 -19.95
N ARG A 268 17.27 16.38 -18.91
CA ARG A 268 15.98 17.10 -18.91
C ARG A 268 15.06 16.66 -20.05
N ARG A 269 15.17 15.39 -20.47
CA ARG A 269 14.37 14.77 -21.52
C ARG A 269 13.58 13.60 -20.91
N ARG A 270 12.26 13.77 -20.79
CA ARG A 270 11.31 12.75 -20.27
C ARG A 270 10.92 11.70 -21.32
N ASP A 271 11.55 11.74 -22.48
CA ASP A 271 11.27 10.89 -23.63
C ASP A 271 12.42 9.92 -23.90
N ILE A 272 13.25 9.62 -22.91
CA ILE A 272 14.37 8.69 -23.09
C ILE A 272 13.94 7.29 -22.65
N LEU A 273 13.32 7.12 -21.48
CA LEU A 273 12.88 5.81 -21.00
C LEU A 273 11.66 5.31 -21.79
N VAL A 274 11.69 4.04 -22.18
CA VAL A 274 10.50 3.34 -22.72
C VAL A 274 9.39 3.27 -21.67
N ASP A 275 8.13 3.27 -22.11
CA ASP A 275 7.00 3.19 -21.19
C ASP A 275 6.85 1.78 -20.58
N ASP A 276 6.07 1.71 -19.50
CA ASP A 276 5.79 0.46 -18.78
C ASP A 276 5.10 -0.58 -19.66
N GLU A 277 4.37 -0.17 -20.69
CA GLU A 277 3.71 -1.11 -21.62
C GLU A 277 4.73 -1.81 -22.52
N THR A 278 5.74 -1.10 -23.00
CA THR A 278 6.88 -1.69 -23.73
C THR A 278 7.62 -2.72 -22.86
N LEU A 279 7.82 -2.41 -21.57
CA LEU A 279 8.43 -3.35 -20.62
C LEU A 279 7.52 -4.55 -20.33
N PHE A 280 6.21 -4.33 -20.25
CA PHE A 280 5.22 -5.39 -20.10
C PHE A 280 5.28 -6.35 -21.29
N GLU A 281 5.23 -5.85 -22.53
CA GLU A 281 5.31 -6.66 -23.74
C GLU A 281 6.62 -7.45 -23.82
N PHE A 282 7.74 -6.85 -23.42
CA PHE A 282 9.03 -7.55 -23.36
C PHE A 282 8.94 -8.83 -22.52
N TYR A 283 8.35 -8.72 -21.31
CA TYR A 283 8.19 -9.84 -20.41
C TYR A 283 7.09 -10.80 -20.89
N ASP A 284 5.95 -10.31 -21.36
CA ASP A 284 4.83 -11.14 -21.78
C ASP A 284 5.17 -12.06 -22.96
N GLN A 285 5.95 -11.55 -23.92
CA GLN A 285 6.43 -12.35 -25.06
C GLN A 285 7.39 -13.48 -24.67
N ARG A 286 8.07 -13.37 -23.53
CA ARG A 286 9.18 -14.27 -23.14
C ARG A 286 8.80 -15.23 -22.02
N ILE A 287 7.91 -14.82 -21.13
CA ILE A 287 7.48 -15.63 -19.98
C ILE A 287 6.35 -16.58 -20.44
N SER A 288 6.41 -17.86 -20.06
CA SER A 288 5.33 -18.81 -20.35
C SER A 288 3.99 -18.36 -19.78
N HIS A 289 2.89 -18.57 -20.52
CA HIS A 289 1.53 -18.20 -20.10
C HIS A 289 1.08 -18.80 -18.75
N ASP A 290 1.65 -19.94 -18.35
CA ASP A 290 1.32 -20.59 -17.07
C ASP A 290 1.91 -19.86 -15.85
N VAL A 291 2.77 -18.86 -16.08
CA VAL A 291 3.39 -18.08 -15.01
C VAL A 291 2.45 -16.97 -14.58
N ILE A 292 1.68 -17.26 -13.53
CA ILE A 292 0.66 -16.36 -12.96
C ILE A 292 0.96 -15.89 -11.53
N SER A 293 2.11 -16.29 -10.98
CA SER A 293 2.56 -15.89 -9.63
C SER A 293 4.07 -16.07 -9.48
N ALA A 294 4.64 -15.54 -8.39
CA ALA A 294 6.07 -15.69 -8.09
C ALA A 294 6.50 -17.17 -8.01
N ARG A 295 5.67 -18.05 -7.43
CA ARG A 295 5.99 -19.49 -7.32
C ARG A 295 6.01 -20.18 -8.69
N HIS A 296 5.07 -19.82 -9.56
CA HIS A 296 5.07 -20.32 -10.94
C HIS A 296 6.30 -19.81 -11.68
N PHE A 297 6.66 -18.53 -11.50
CA PHE A 297 7.85 -17.94 -12.10
C PHE A 297 9.12 -18.66 -11.65
N ASP A 298 9.33 -18.86 -10.34
CA ASP A 298 10.53 -19.50 -9.81
C ASP A 298 10.71 -20.91 -10.38
N SER A 299 9.61 -21.66 -10.51
CA SER A 299 9.60 -23.01 -11.07
C SER A 299 9.93 -23.03 -12.56
N TRP A 300 9.39 -22.06 -13.31
CA TRP A 300 9.65 -21.88 -14.75
C TRP A 300 11.10 -21.42 -14.99
N TRP A 301 11.54 -20.37 -14.29
CA TRP A 301 12.86 -19.76 -14.45
C TRP A 301 14.00 -20.72 -14.10
N LYS A 302 13.83 -21.57 -13.08
CA LYS A 302 14.81 -22.61 -12.73
C LYS A 302 15.14 -23.56 -13.89
N LYS A 303 14.21 -23.77 -14.81
CA LYS A 303 14.41 -24.59 -16.01
C LYS A 303 15.04 -23.77 -17.12
N VAL A 304 14.39 -22.65 -17.48
CA VAL A 304 14.75 -21.81 -18.63
C VAL A 304 16.13 -21.17 -18.46
N SER A 305 16.47 -20.68 -17.27
CA SER A 305 17.77 -20.04 -17.00
C SER A 305 18.99 -20.94 -17.23
N ARG A 306 18.82 -22.27 -17.30
CA ARG A 306 19.91 -23.20 -17.62
C ARG A 306 20.28 -23.20 -19.10
N GLU A 307 19.31 -22.90 -19.96
CA GLU A 307 19.45 -22.90 -21.41
C GLU A 307 19.70 -21.47 -21.92
N THR A 308 18.93 -20.51 -21.41
CA THR A 308 19.00 -19.09 -21.78
C THR A 308 18.99 -18.21 -20.52
N PRO A 309 20.14 -18.01 -19.85
CA PRO A 309 20.24 -17.24 -18.61
C PRO A 309 19.89 -15.75 -18.80
N ASP A 310 20.17 -15.20 -19.99
CA ASP A 310 19.99 -13.79 -20.30
C ASP A 310 18.63 -13.47 -20.94
N LEU A 311 17.71 -14.45 -21.01
CA LEU A 311 16.41 -14.31 -21.69
C LEU A 311 15.64 -13.05 -21.26
N LEU A 312 15.73 -12.70 -19.98
CA LEU A 312 14.99 -11.59 -19.37
C LEU A 312 15.87 -10.37 -19.08
N ASN A 313 17.14 -10.36 -19.47
CA ASN A 313 18.02 -9.22 -19.24
C ASN A 313 17.68 -8.09 -20.20
N PHE A 314 17.60 -6.86 -19.69
CA PHE A 314 17.47 -5.68 -20.55
C PHE A 314 18.81 -5.34 -21.20
N GLU A 315 18.76 -4.99 -22.47
CA GLU A 315 19.84 -4.21 -23.10
C GLU A 315 19.56 -2.72 -22.93
N LYS A 316 20.61 -1.91 -22.76
CA LYS A 316 20.45 -0.47 -22.54
C LYS A 316 19.74 0.23 -23.71
N SER A 317 19.97 -0.23 -24.93
CA SER A 317 19.28 0.23 -26.14
C SER A 317 17.77 0.00 -26.08
N MET A 318 17.31 -1.11 -25.49
CA MET A 318 15.88 -1.44 -25.36
C MET A 318 15.15 -0.52 -24.38
N LEU A 319 15.86 0.11 -23.45
CA LEU A 319 15.27 1.05 -22.50
C LEU A 319 15.23 2.49 -23.02
N ILE A 320 15.91 2.78 -24.14
CA ILE A 320 16.08 4.13 -24.66
C ILE A 320 15.24 4.30 -25.93
N LYS A 321 14.36 5.30 -26.00
CA LYS A 321 13.60 5.64 -27.21
C LYS A 321 14.54 6.09 -28.33
N GLU A 322 14.23 5.68 -29.57
CA GLU A 322 15.02 6.00 -30.76
C GLU A 322 15.23 7.53 -30.89
N GLY A 323 16.50 7.96 -31.02
CA GLY A 323 16.89 9.38 -31.14
C GLY A 323 17.45 10.04 -29.88
N ALA A 324 17.53 9.34 -28.74
CA ALA A 324 18.18 9.81 -27.51
C ALA A 324 19.65 9.38 -27.33
N GLU A 325 20.21 8.61 -28.28
CA GLU A 325 21.53 7.95 -28.17
C GLU A 325 22.76 8.88 -28.08
N LYS A 326 22.62 10.19 -28.31
CA LYS A 326 23.75 11.14 -28.33
C LYS A 326 24.20 11.65 -26.95
N ILE A 327 23.59 11.19 -25.85
CA ILE A 327 23.86 11.71 -24.50
C ILE A 327 24.90 10.85 -23.79
N SER A 328 26.10 11.38 -23.54
CA SER A 328 27.18 10.68 -22.84
C SER A 328 27.15 10.94 -21.32
N LYS A 329 27.59 9.97 -20.51
CA LYS A 329 27.83 10.18 -19.06
C LYS A 329 28.87 11.28 -18.80
N LEU A 330 29.73 11.58 -19.76
CA LEU A 330 30.72 12.67 -19.68
C LEU A 330 30.07 14.05 -19.76
N ASP A 331 28.90 14.17 -20.39
CA ASP A 331 28.20 15.44 -20.52
C ASP A 331 27.54 15.87 -19.19
N TYR A 332 27.23 14.90 -18.33
CA TYR A 332 26.53 15.08 -17.06
C TYR A 332 27.30 14.42 -15.89
N PRO A 333 28.44 15.00 -15.46
CA PRO A 333 29.32 14.39 -14.47
C PRO A 333 28.69 14.31 -13.07
N ASN A 334 29.09 13.33 -12.27
CA ASN A 334 28.61 13.22 -10.87
C ASN A 334 29.35 14.17 -9.91
N PHE A 335 30.51 14.69 -10.33
CA PHE A 335 31.35 15.54 -9.52
C PHE A 335 31.89 16.73 -10.32
N TRP A 336 31.95 17.88 -9.66
CA TRP A 336 32.68 19.05 -10.11
C TRP A 336 34.08 19.07 -9.47
N HIS A 337 35.09 19.42 -10.25
CA HIS A 337 36.47 19.47 -9.79
C HIS A 337 37.00 20.91 -9.91
N GLN A 338 37.50 21.46 -8.80
CA GLN A 338 38.15 22.79 -8.75
C GLN A 338 39.41 22.67 -7.91
N GLY A 339 40.58 22.74 -8.56
CA GLY A 339 41.87 22.47 -7.92
C GLY A 339 41.88 21.08 -7.26
N ASN A 340 42.05 21.04 -5.94
CA ASN A 340 42.02 19.82 -5.13
C ASN A 340 40.62 19.44 -4.61
N LEU A 341 39.60 20.25 -4.87
CA LEU A 341 38.23 20.02 -4.40
C LEU A 341 37.46 19.11 -5.36
N LYS A 342 36.72 18.16 -4.79
CA LYS A 342 35.78 17.28 -5.50
C LYS A 342 34.40 17.46 -4.91
N LEU A 343 33.53 18.19 -5.59
CA LEU A 343 32.20 18.57 -5.11
C LEU A 343 31.15 17.70 -5.80
N ARG A 344 30.16 17.20 -5.06
CA ARG A 344 29.11 16.34 -5.64
C ARG A 344 28.10 17.19 -6.41
N LEU A 345 27.67 16.70 -7.57
CA LEU A 345 26.58 17.28 -8.36
C LEU A 345 25.28 16.48 -8.15
N SER A 346 24.15 17.18 -8.18
CA SER A 346 22.83 16.57 -8.35
C SER A 346 22.04 17.32 -9.41
N TYR A 347 21.18 16.59 -10.12
CA TYR A 347 20.40 17.08 -11.23
C TYR A 347 18.92 16.94 -10.90
N GLN A 348 18.15 18.00 -11.11
CA GLN A 348 16.71 18.00 -10.90
C GLN A 348 16.03 18.57 -12.13
N PHE A 349 14.97 17.90 -12.57
CA PHE A 349 14.11 18.37 -13.66
C PHE A 349 12.67 18.56 -13.15
N GLU A 350 12.48 19.65 -12.43
CA GLU A 350 11.19 20.06 -11.86
C GLU A 350 10.99 21.55 -12.14
N PRO A 351 10.42 21.90 -13.32
CA PRO A 351 10.15 23.29 -13.66
C PRO A 351 9.37 24.00 -12.55
N GLY A 352 9.91 25.12 -12.06
CA GLY A 352 9.30 25.92 -10.98
C GLY A 352 9.81 25.62 -9.57
N ALA A 353 10.65 24.60 -9.38
CA ALA A 353 11.34 24.38 -8.10
C ALA A 353 12.62 25.23 -7.97
N ASP A 354 12.94 25.69 -6.76
CA ASP A 354 14.13 26.52 -6.51
C ASP A 354 15.45 25.83 -6.87
N ALA A 355 15.49 24.49 -6.77
CA ALA A 355 16.67 23.67 -7.08
C ALA A 355 16.65 23.06 -8.50
N ASP A 356 15.72 23.48 -9.38
CA ASP A 356 15.68 23.03 -10.77
C ASP A 356 17.01 23.32 -11.48
N GLY A 357 17.50 22.34 -12.25
CA GLY A 357 18.82 22.40 -12.90
C GLY A 357 19.91 21.65 -12.13
N VAL A 358 21.10 22.24 -12.06
CA VAL A 358 22.31 21.60 -11.51
C VAL A 358 22.64 22.18 -10.15
N THR A 359 22.71 21.32 -9.13
CA THR A 359 23.10 21.71 -7.77
C THR A 359 24.46 21.15 -7.39
N VAL A 360 25.36 22.03 -6.94
CA VAL A 360 26.67 21.69 -6.37
C VAL A 360 26.54 21.60 -4.86
N HIS A 361 26.94 20.47 -4.28
CA HIS A 361 26.92 20.24 -2.84
C HIS A 361 28.28 20.60 -2.24
N ILE A 362 28.30 21.61 -1.38
CA ILE A 362 29.50 22.15 -0.74
C ILE A 362 29.45 21.82 0.76
N PRO A 363 30.36 21.00 1.28
CA PRO A 363 30.52 20.83 2.73
C PRO A 363 30.83 22.16 3.41
N LEU A 364 30.17 22.47 4.53
CA LEU A 364 30.33 23.72 5.29
C LEU A 364 31.81 24.12 5.52
N PRO A 365 32.74 23.21 5.91
CA PRO A 365 34.14 23.57 6.14
C PRO A 365 34.91 24.00 4.87
N LEU A 366 34.39 23.65 3.69
CA LEU A 366 35.01 23.99 2.41
C LEU A 366 34.43 25.27 1.81
N LEU A 367 33.36 25.84 2.40
CA LEU A 367 32.62 26.95 1.81
C LEU A 367 33.52 28.14 1.45
N ASN A 368 34.48 28.49 2.33
CA ASN A 368 35.41 29.59 2.09
C ASN A 368 36.54 29.26 1.10
N GLN A 369 36.77 27.97 0.82
CA GLN A 369 37.80 27.52 -0.14
C GLN A 369 37.26 27.37 -1.57
N VAL A 370 35.94 27.35 -1.74
CA VAL A 370 35.32 27.28 -3.07
C VAL A 370 35.34 28.67 -3.70
N GLU A 371 35.86 28.75 -4.92
CA GLU A 371 35.82 29.96 -5.74
C GLU A 371 34.62 29.89 -6.70
N GLU A 372 34.00 31.04 -6.99
CA GLU A 372 32.85 31.09 -7.91
C GLU A 372 33.28 30.88 -9.37
N ASN A 373 34.54 31.22 -9.69
CA ASN A 373 35.11 31.11 -11.01
C ASN A 373 35.00 29.68 -11.58
N GLY A 374 34.42 29.60 -12.77
CA GLY A 374 34.26 28.38 -13.54
C GLY A 374 32.86 27.77 -13.45
N PHE A 375 32.10 28.02 -12.39
CA PHE A 375 30.70 27.54 -12.30
C PHE A 375 29.79 28.19 -13.33
N GLU A 376 30.13 29.41 -13.76
CA GLU A 376 29.50 30.10 -14.88
C GLU A 376 29.52 29.31 -16.20
N TRP A 377 30.48 28.40 -16.40
CA TRP A 377 30.56 27.56 -17.58
C TRP A 377 29.56 26.43 -17.57
N GLN A 378 28.95 26.13 -16.41
CA GLN A 378 28.04 25.00 -16.23
C GLN A 378 28.71 23.65 -16.63
N ILE A 379 27.98 22.56 -16.45
CA ILE A 379 28.39 21.23 -16.92
C ILE A 379 28.38 21.14 -18.46
N PRO A 380 29.17 20.24 -19.07
CA PRO A 380 29.28 20.15 -20.53
C PRO A 380 27.94 20.00 -21.26
N GLY A 381 27.02 19.18 -20.74
CA GLY A 381 25.72 18.89 -21.35
C GLY A 381 24.76 20.09 -21.44
N LEU A 382 24.97 21.14 -20.64
CA LEU A 382 24.12 22.35 -20.63
C LEU A 382 24.81 23.59 -21.21
N ARG A 383 26.12 23.51 -21.52
CA ARG A 383 26.90 24.64 -22.06
C ARG A 383 26.31 25.25 -23.32
N ARG A 384 25.89 24.41 -24.26
CA ARG A 384 25.29 24.87 -25.51
C ARG A 384 24.02 25.67 -25.25
N GLU A 385 23.14 25.16 -24.39
CA GLU A 385 21.90 25.85 -24.04
C GLU A 385 22.17 27.17 -23.30
N LEU A 386 23.11 27.16 -22.35
CA LEU A 386 23.56 28.35 -21.63
C LEU A 386 24.09 29.43 -22.57
N VAL A 387 25.00 29.08 -23.50
CA VAL A 387 25.57 30.04 -24.44
C VAL A 387 24.49 30.61 -25.38
N ILE A 388 23.55 29.76 -25.84
CA ILE A 388 22.41 30.23 -26.64
C ILE A 388 21.54 31.20 -25.83
N ALA A 389 21.26 30.89 -24.56
CA ALA A 389 20.47 31.74 -23.69
C ALA A 389 21.15 33.09 -23.44
N LEU A 390 22.47 33.09 -23.22
CA LEU A 390 23.27 34.30 -23.09
C LEU A 390 23.25 35.13 -24.37
N ILE A 391 23.47 34.55 -25.55
CA ILE A 391 23.39 35.29 -26.82
C ILE A 391 21.98 35.89 -27.00
N LYS A 392 20.95 35.16 -26.57
CA LYS A 392 19.57 35.64 -26.62
C LYS A 392 19.27 36.75 -25.62
N SER A 393 19.97 36.80 -24.48
CA SER A 393 19.75 37.84 -23.47
C SER A 393 20.29 39.21 -23.89
N LEU A 394 21.24 39.25 -24.84
CA LEU A 394 21.79 40.50 -25.38
C LEU A 394 20.71 41.46 -25.91
N PRO A 395 20.92 42.80 -25.79
CA PRO A 395 20.05 43.79 -26.38
C PRO A 395 19.87 43.60 -27.89
N LYS A 396 18.67 43.91 -28.39
CA LYS A 396 18.29 43.74 -29.80
C LYS A 396 19.32 44.30 -30.81
N PRO A 397 19.94 45.50 -30.60
CA PRO A 397 20.93 46.05 -31.52
C PRO A 397 22.23 45.24 -31.63
N VAL A 398 22.61 44.55 -30.55
CA VAL A 398 23.82 43.72 -30.45
C VAL A 398 23.51 42.30 -30.91
N ARG A 399 22.41 41.71 -30.41
CA ARG A 399 21.96 40.34 -30.69
C ARG A 399 21.77 40.03 -32.18
N ARG A 400 21.35 41.01 -32.99
CA ARG A 400 21.15 40.84 -34.45
C ARG A 400 22.42 40.39 -35.19
N ASN A 401 23.61 40.65 -34.63
CA ASN A 401 24.89 40.24 -35.21
C ASN A 401 25.21 38.75 -34.96
N PHE A 402 24.42 38.07 -34.14
CA PHE A 402 24.64 36.68 -33.71
C PHE A 402 23.44 35.77 -34.04
N VAL A 403 22.75 36.04 -35.16
CA VAL A 403 21.60 35.24 -35.62
C VAL A 403 22.04 34.35 -36.79
N PRO A 404 21.78 33.02 -36.75
CA PRO A 404 21.10 32.26 -35.71
C PRO A 404 21.98 31.97 -34.48
N ALA A 405 21.47 32.25 -33.27
CA ALA A 405 22.21 32.05 -32.01
C ALA A 405 22.78 30.63 -31.81
N PRO A 406 22.10 29.53 -32.19
CA PRO A 406 22.67 28.19 -32.08
C PRO A 406 23.97 28.01 -32.88
N ASN A 407 24.08 28.60 -34.06
CA ASN A 407 25.26 28.46 -34.92
C ASN A 407 26.47 29.15 -34.28
N TYR A 408 26.27 30.34 -33.70
CA TYR A 408 27.33 31.07 -32.99
C TYR A 408 27.72 30.38 -31.69
N ALA A 409 26.77 29.80 -30.96
CA ALA A 409 27.07 29.00 -29.77
C ALA A 409 27.92 27.76 -30.10
N GLU A 410 27.59 27.05 -31.19
CA GLU A 410 28.38 25.90 -31.66
C GLU A 410 29.77 26.32 -32.13
N ALA A 411 29.86 27.41 -32.90
CA ALA A 411 31.15 27.95 -33.34
C ALA A 411 32.03 28.41 -32.17
N PHE A 412 31.43 28.97 -31.12
CA PHE A 412 32.11 29.33 -29.88
C PHE A 412 32.65 28.10 -29.17
N LEU A 413 31.78 27.12 -28.88
CA LEU A 413 32.16 25.90 -28.17
C LEU A 413 33.20 25.06 -28.92
N GLY A 414 33.23 25.13 -30.26
CA GLY A 414 34.26 24.46 -31.06
C GLY A 414 35.64 25.14 -31.07
N ARG A 415 35.77 26.36 -30.52
CA ARG A 415 37.00 27.17 -30.55
C ARG A 415 37.63 27.41 -29.19
N VAL A 416 36.87 27.26 -28.12
CA VAL A 416 37.32 27.53 -26.75
C VAL A 416 37.63 26.25 -26.02
N THR A 417 38.68 26.29 -25.19
CA THR A 417 38.84 25.31 -24.11
C THR A 417 38.08 25.82 -22.89
N PRO A 418 37.07 25.10 -22.38
CA PRO A 418 36.33 25.51 -21.19
C PRO A 418 37.24 25.68 -19.97
N LEU A 419 36.91 26.61 -19.08
CA LEU A 419 37.61 26.90 -17.81
C LEU A 419 39.02 27.53 -17.93
N GLU A 420 39.56 27.77 -19.14
CA GLU A 420 40.81 28.54 -19.29
C GLU A 420 40.65 30.03 -18.97
N LEU A 421 39.47 30.58 -19.28
CA LEU A 421 39.08 31.96 -19.01
C LEU A 421 37.65 32.00 -18.47
N PRO A 422 37.26 33.08 -17.78
CA PRO A 422 35.86 33.30 -17.43
C PRO A 422 34.95 33.23 -18.66
N LEU A 423 33.71 32.76 -18.49
CA LEU A 423 32.82 32.47 -19.64
C LEU A 423 32.55 33.72 -20.49
N LEU A 424 32.21 34.84 -19.85
CA LEU A 424 31.91 36.08 -20.56
C LEU A 424 33.15 36.64 -21.26
N ASP A 425 34.32 36.58 -20.63
CA ASP A 425 35.59 37.00 -21.23
C ASP A 425 35.88 36.21 -22.50
N SER A 426 35.64 34.89 -22.45
CA SER A 426 35.78 34.00 -23.59
C SER A 426 34.78 34.33 -24.70
N LEU A 427 33.51 34.58 -24.33
CA LEU A 427 32.45 34.93 -25.27
C LEU A 427 32.75 36.26 -25.96
N GLU A 428 33.07 37.31 -25.21
CA GLU A 428 33.40 38.64 -25.75
C GLU A 428 34.58 38.58 -26.71
N ARG A 429 35.63 37.83 -26.35
CA ARG A 429 36.82 37.63 -27.20
C ARG A 429 36.47 36.91 -28.50
N GLU A 430 35.77 35.79 -28.41
CA GLU A 430 35.51 34.94 -29.58
C GLU A 430 34.39 35.50 -30.48
N LEU A 431 33.34 36.09 -29.91
CA LEU A 431 32.28 36.74 -30.70
C LEU A 431 32.82 37.95 -31.48
N ARG A 432 33.73 38.73 -30.88
CA ARG A 432 34.43 39.81 -31.58
C ARG A 432 35.32 39.29 -32.70
N ARG A 433 36.02 38.16 -32.49
CA ARG A 433 36.82 37.51 -33.56
C ARG A 433 35.95 36.99 -34.71
N MET A 434 34.74 36.52 -34.42
CA MET A 434 33.82 35.99 -35.43
C MET A 434 33.13 37.09 -36.25
N THR A 435 32.78 38.22 -35.62
CA THR A 435 31.89 39.22 -36.23
C THR A 435 32.48 40.63 -36.35
N GLY A 436 33.58 40.90 -35.65
CA GLY A 436 34.16 42.25 -35.52
C GLY A 436 33.44 43.15 -34.50
N VAL A 437 32.29 42.73 -33.96
CA VAL A 437 31.49 43.51 -33.01
C VAL A 437 31.99 43.30 -31.59
N THR A 438 32.24 44.40 -30.87
CA THR A 438 32.50 44.36 -29.42
C THR A 438 31.17 44.30 -28.68
N VAL A 439 31.07 43.38 -27.71
CA VAL A 439 29.93 43.28 -26.79
C VAL A 439 30.42 43.78 -25.44
N ASP A 440 29.73 44.76 -24.87
CA ASP A 440 30.11 45.33 -23.57
C ASP A 440 29.63 44.42 -22.43
N ARG A 441 30.30 44.48 -21.27
CA ARG A 441 30.00 43.57 -20.15
C ARG A 441 28.57 43.77 -19.64
N GLU A 442 28.09 45.01 -19.65
CA GLU A 442 26.75 45.38 -19.19
C GLU A 442 25.61 44.88 -20.11
N ASP A 443 25.92 44.48 -21.35
CA ASP A 443 24.92 43.95 -22.28
C ASP A 443 24.49 42.51 -21.94
N TRP A 444 25.22 41.80 -21.08
CA TRP A 444 24.89 40.43 -20.69
C TRP A 444 23.83 40.41 -19.57
N HIS A 445 22.56 40.30 -19.97
CA HIS A 445 21.41 40.24 -19.06
C HIS A 445 21.21 38.83 -18.47
N TRP A 446 21.91 38.50 -17.37
CA TRP A 446 21.80 37.20 -16.69
C TRP A 446 20.44 36.93 -16.05
N ASP A 447 19.68 37.98 -15.72
CA ASP A 447 18.31 37.91 -15.25
C ASP A 447 17.36 37.27 -16.28
N GLN A 448 17.65 37.41 -17.58
CA GLN A 448 16.89 36.80 -18.66
C GLN A 448 17.30 35.35 -18.96
N VAL A 449 18.42 34.87 -18.41
CA VAL A 449 18.85 33.48 -18.56
C VAL A 449 17.98 32.61 -17.65
N PRO A 450 17.35 31.53 -18.18
CA PRO A 450 16.57 30.61 -17.37
C PRO A 450 17.34 30.09 -16.15
N ASP A 451 16.66 30.04 -15.01
CA ASP A 451 17.28 29.72 -13.73
C ASP A 451 17.88 28.32 -13.68
N HIS A 452 17.35 27.36 -14.44
CA HIS A 452 17.87 25.99 -14.53
C HIS A 452 19.23 25.88 -15.24
N LEU A 453 19.66 26.94 -15.93
CA LEU A 453 20.98 27.01 -16.57
C LEU A 453 22.05 27.60 -15.64
N LYS A 454 21.65 28.17 -14.50
CA LYS A 454 22.55 28.71 -13.48
C LYS A 454 22.84 27.60 -12.45
N ILE A 455 24.07 27.53 -11.96
CA ILE A 455 24.42 26.59 -10.88
C ILE A 455 23.71 27.03 -9.59
N THR A 456 23.09 26.07 -8.92
CA THR A 456 22.62 26.24 -7.54
C THR A 456 23.68 25.68 -6.59
N PHE A 457 24.03 26.44 -5.56
CA PHE A 457 24.95 26.00 -4.52
C PHE A 457 24.14 25.55 -3.29
N ARG A 458 24.43 24.35 -2.77
CA ARG A 458 23.83 23.83 -1.55
C ARG A 458 24.92 23.55 -0.53
N VAL A 459 24.88 24.28 0.59
CA VAL A 459 25.80 24.05 1.69
C VAL A 459 25.22 22.98 2.62
N VAL A 460 26.04 21.97 2.92
CA VAL A 460 25.64 20.81 3.73
C VAL A 460 26.53 20.66 4.97
N ASP A 461 25.96 20.07 6.03
CA ASP A 461 26.71 19.68 7.22
C ASP A 461 27.46 18.35 7.01
N ASP A 462 28.09 17.85 8.08
CA ASP A 462 28.82 16.58 8.13
C ASP A 462 27.94 15.34 7.89
N LYS A 463 26.62 15.47 8.04
CA LYS A 463 25.61 14.44 7.79
C LYS A 463 24.92 14.60 6.42
N ASN A 464 25.45 15.45 5.53
CA ASN A 464 24.86 15.81 4.24
C ASN A 464 23.48 16.49 4.33
N LYS A 465 23.11 17.04 5.49
CA LYS A 465 21.85 17.79 5.64
C LYS A 465 22.02 19.20 5.09
N LYS A 466 21.02 19.67 4.33
CA LYS A 466 20.97 21.04 3.79
C LYS A 466 20.95 22.07 4.94
N LEU A 467 21.91 22.99 4.93
CA LEU A 467 21.95 24.15 5.80
C LEU A 467 21.33 25.38 5.13
N LYS A 468 21.80 25.68 3.92
CA LYS A 468 21.30 26.76 3.07
C LYS A 468 21.57 26.46 1.61
N GLU A 469 20.75 27.00 0.72
CA GLU A 469 20.95 26.90 -0.72
C GLU A 469 20.63 28.23 -1.41
N GLY A 470 21.25 28.46 -2.56
CA GLY A 470 21.09 29.70 -3.32
C GLY A 470 21.98 29.71 -4.56
N ARG A 471 21.81 30.72 -5.42
CA ARG A 471 22.56 30.88 -6.67
C ARG A 471 23.79 31.81 -6.55
N SER A 472 23.89 32.56 -5.44
CA SER A 472 25.04 33.39 -5.11
C SER A 472 25.90 32.68 -4.07
N LEU A 473 27.13 32.32 -4.45
CA LEU A 473 28.08 31.71 -3.51
C LEU A 473 28.47 32.72 -2.42
N GLN A 474 28.58 34.00 -2.78
CA GLN A 474 28.93 35.07 -1.85
C GLN A 474 27.85 35.24 -0.76
N ASP A 475 26.57 35.27 -1.13
CA ASP A 475 25.47 35.40 -0.16
C ASP A 475 25.43 34.21 0.82
N LEU A 476 25.82 33.02 0.34
CA LEU A 476 25.93 31.82 1.17
C LEU A 476 27.12 31.90 2.13
N LYS A 477 28.28 32.38 1.66
CA LYS A 477 29.47 32.64 2.51
C LYS A 477 29.12 33.63 3.63
N ASP A 478 28.48 34.75 3.29
CA ASP A 478 28.13 35.78 4.25
C ASP A 478 27.10 35.29 5.27
N ALA A 479 26.05 34.60 4.80
CA ALA A 479 25.01 34.08 5.68
C ALA A 479 25.46 32.93 6.60
N LEU A 480 26.49 32.18 6.24
CA LEU A 480 26.99 31.03 7.01
C LEU A 480 28.33 31.31 7.71
N LYS A 481 28.84 32.53 7.63
CA LYS A 481 30.13 32.93 8.21
C LYS A 481 30.31 32.50 9.67
N GLY A 482 29.31 32.76 10.53
CA GLY A 482 29.35 32.37 11.94
C GLY A 482 29.42 30.84 12.14
N LYS A 483 28.62 30.08 11.39
CA LYS A 483 28.63 28.61 11.46
C LYS A 483 29.94 28.00 10.94
N VAL A 484 30.55 28.61 9.91
CA VAL A 484 31.86 28.20 9.42
C VAL A 484 32.92 28.45 10.49
N GLN A 485 32.91 29.60 11.16
CA GLN A 485 33.83 29.91 12.26
C GLN A 485 33.68 28.90 13.41
N GLU A 486 32.46 28.67 13.91
CA GLU A 486 32.19 27.66 14.95
C GLU A 486 32.70 26.27 14.56
N THR A 487 32.48 25.86 13.31
CA THR A 487 32.91 24.54 12.81
C THR A 487 34.42 24.45 12.64
N LEU A 488 35.11 25.55 12.30
CA LEU A 488 36.57 25.58 12.19
C LEU A 488 37.23 25.64 13.58
N SER A 489 36.64 26.37 14.53
CA SER A 489 37.09 26.46 15.92
C SER A 489 36.98 25.12 16.65
N ALA A 490 35.85 24.42 16.50
CA ALA A 490 35.68 23.07 17.06
C ALA A 490 36.62 22.01 16.44
N VAL A 491 37.36 22.37 15.38
CA VAL A 491 38.26 21.49 14.62
C VAL A 491 39.74 21.86 14.83
N ALA A 492 40.02 23.08 15.32
CA ALA A 492 41.36 23.47 15.73
C ALA A 492 41.77 22.67 16.97
N ASP A 493 43.00 22.14 16.99
CA ASP A 493 43.57 21.55 18.21
C ASP A 493 43.58 22.59 19.34
N ASP A 494 43.33 22.14 20.60
CA ASP A 494 43.35 22.95 21.85
C ASP A 494 44.60 23.84 22.03
N GLY A 495 45.64 23.69 21.21
CA GLY A 495 46.87 24.48 21.24
C GLY A 495 46.86 25.79 20.44
N ILE A 496 46.00 25.93 19.41
CA ILE A 496 45.94 27.15 18.57
C ILE A 496 44.95 28.17 19.12
N GLU A 497 43.81 27.73 19.65
CA GLU A 497 42.85 28.63 20.28
C GLU A 497 43.27 28.94 21.72
N GLN A 498 43.75 30.18 21.95
CA GLN A 498 44.13 30.67 23.27
C GLN A 498 43.28 31.89 23.63
N SER A 499 42.76 31.91 24.85
CA SER A 499 41.88 32.98 25.37
C SER A 499 42.46 33.63 26.63
N GLY A 500 42.16 34.91 26.89
CA GLY A 500 42.61 35.61 28.09
C GLY A 500 44.10 35.99 28.08
N LEU A 501 44.67 36.12 26.88
CA LEU A 501 46.07 36.49 26.68
C LEU A 501 46.26 37.99 26.91
N HIS A 502 46.82 38.35 28.06
CA HIS A 502 47.18 39.74 28.38
C HIS A 502 48.62 40.11 28.02
N ILE A 503 49.41 39.14 27.56
CA ILE A 503 50.80 39.29 27.10
C ILE A 503 51.04 38.40 25.88
N TRP A 504 51.95 38.78 25.00
CA TRP A 504 52.26 38.03 23.78
C TRP A 504 53.04 36.73 24.09
N SER A 505 52.33 35.63 24.37
CA SER A 505 52.91 34.36 24.86
C SER A 505 52.83 33.15 23.90
N PHE A 506 52.28 33.33 22.70
CA PHE A 506 52.03 32.24 21.72
C PHE A 506 53.03 32.20 20.56
N GLY A 507 54.08 33.02 20.59
CA GLY A 507 55.13 33.03 19.56
C GLY A 507 54.66 33.61 18.22
N GLN A 508 55.19 33.09 17.12
CA GLN A 508 54.84 33.50 15.75
C GLN A 508 53.63 32.68 15.26
N LEU A 509 52.56 33.38 14.85
CA LEU A 509 51.38 32.74 14.28
C LEU A 509 51.74 32.07 12.94
N PRO A 510 51.39 30.79 12.73
CA PRO A 510 51.64 30.12 11.46
C PRO A 510 50.80 30.76 10.34
N GLU A 511 51.37 30.85 9.12
CA GLU A 511 50.69 31.48 7.98
C GLU A 511 49.40 30.77 7.57
N SER A 512 49.31 29.44 7.80
CA SER A 512 48.07 28.70 7.63
C SER A 512 48.13 27.39 8.44
N TYR A 513 46.95 26.90 8.82
CA TYR A 513 46.74 25.61 9.45
C TYR A 513 45.98 24.71 8.47
N GLU A 514 46.53 23.53 8.18
CA GLU A 514 45.91 22.54 7.29
C GLU A 514 45.62 21.25 8.05
N GLN A 515 44.36 20.80 8.06
CA GLN A 515 43.97 19.55 8.69
C GLN A 515 43.12 18.70 7.73
N LYS A 516 43.36 17.38 7.71
CA LYS A 516 42.63 16.44 6.86
C LYS A 516 41.42 15.89 7.62
N ARG A 517 40.20 16.24 7.19
CA ARG A 517 38.95 15.70 7.76
C ARG A 517 38.19 14.91 6.70
N GLY A 518 38.13 13.59 6.90
CA GLY A 518 37.58 12.67 5.90
C GLY A 518 38.35 12.74 4.58
N ASN A 519 37.66 13.07 3.49
CA ASN A 519 38.23 13.08 2.13
C ASN A 519 38.78 14.44 1.69
N TYR A 520 38.73 15.47 2.53
CA TYR A 520 39.10 16.84 2.14
C TYR A 520 40.12 17.45 3.10
N LYS A 521 40.95 18.36 2.59
CA LYS A 521 41.88 19.18 3.39
C LYS A 521 41.19 20.49 3.73
N VAL A 522 41.08 20.78 5.02
CA VAL A 522 40.56 22.06 5.53
C VAL A 522 41.75 22.97 5.75
N LYS A 523 41.71 24.18 5.19
CA LYS A 523 42.71 25.22 5.40
C LYS A 523 42.11 26.38 6.18
N ALA A 524 42.76 26.77 7.26
CA ALA A 524 42.38 27.87 8.13
C ALA A 524 43.56 28.84 8.31
N TRP A 525 43.26 30.09 8.64
CA TRP A 525 44.26 31.13 8.92
C TRP A 525 44.06 31.61 10.36
N PRO A 526 45.08 31.45 11.23
CA PRO A 526 45.02 32.00 12.58
C PRO A 526 44.84 33.52 12.56
N ALA A 527 44.02 34.04 13.46
CA ALA A 527 43.79 35.48 13.63
C ALA A 527 43.76 35.84 15.11
N LEU A 528 44.15 37.07 15.43
CA LEU A 528 43.97 37.65 16.76
C LEU A 528 42.64 38.40 16.80
N VAL A 529 41.89 38.18 17.87
CA VAL A 529 40.61 38.84 18.14
C VAL A 529 40.76 39.49 19.52
N ASP A 530 40.57 40.81 19.58
CA ASP A 530 40.58 41.61 20.82
C ASP A 530 39.20 41.61 21.47
#